data_AF-H2C661-F1
#
_entry.id   AF-H2C661-F1
#
_cell.length_a   1.000
_cell.length_b   1.000
_cell.length_c   1.000
_cell.angle_alpha   90.00
_cell.angle_beta   90.00
_cell.angle_gamma   90.00
#
_symmetry.space_group_name_H-M   'P 1'
#
loop_
_entity.id
_entity.type
_entity.pdbx_description
1 polymer ?
#
loop_
_entity_poly.entity_id
_entity_poly.type
_entity_poly.pdbx_seq_one_letter_code
_entity_poly.pdbx_strand_id
1 'polypeptide(L)' 'MARERLVKAVNRLGVVRRKGRSRKVGLALVLMVLVGGRASVRNAAETFGLDYANLLETLGELDDAWRDYLEVLSDW' A
#
# COMPACT_ATOMS: atom_id res chain seq x y z
N MET A 1 9.81 -15.65 3.80
CA MET A 1 8.62 -16.29 3.16
C MET A 1 7.73 -15.23 2.48
N ALA A 2 6.94 -15.58 1.46
CA ALA A 2 6.05 -14.64 0.73
C ALA A 2 5.10 -13.86 1.67
N ARG A 3 4.55 -14.55 2.68
CA ARG A 3 3.76 -13.93 3.75
C ARG A 3 4.50 -12.81 4.51
N GLU A 4 5.78 -12.99 4.80
CA GLU A 4 6.57 -11.97 5.49
C GLU A 4 6.84 -10.75 4.61
N ARG A 5 7.02 -10.95 3.29
CA ARG A 5 7.19 -9.86 2.32
C ARG A 5 5.92 -9.01 2.25
N LEU A 6 4.76 -9.66 2.14
CA LEU A 6 3.47 -8.98 2.17
C LEU A 6 3.26 -8.19 3.48
N VAL A 7 3.51 -8.82 4.63
CA VAL A 7 3.39 -8.14 5.94
C VAL A 7 4.36 -6.95 6.03
N LYS A 8 5.58 -7.08 5.51
CA LYS A 8 6.57 -5.99 5.50
C LYS A 8 6.16 -4.84 4.57
N ALA A 9 5.61 -5.13 3.39
CA ALA A 9 5.07 -4.14 2.46
C ALA A 9 3.89 -3.38 3.07
N VAL A 10 2.95 -4.09 3.69
CA VAL A 10 1.82 -3.49 4.44
C VAL A 10 2.31 -2.63 5.61
N ASN A 11 3.36 -3.05 6.31
CA ASN A 11 3.94 -2.26 7.40
C ASN A 11 4.69 -1.02 6.90
N ARG A 12 5.29 -1.06 5.69
CA ARG A 12 5.88 0.12 5.03
C ARG A 12 4.84 1.16 4.64
N LEU A 13 3.61 0.76 4.31
CA LEU A 13 2.49 1.70 4.16
C LEU A 13 2.19 2.45 5.47
N GLY A 14 2.58 1.88 6.62
CA GLY A 14 2.59 2.57 7.90
C GLY A 14 3.55 3.78 7.97
N VAL A 15 4.43 3.98 6.99
CA VAL A 15 5.29 5.18 6.85
C VAL A 15 4.48 6.41 6.40
N VAL A 16 3.28 6.22 5.83
CA VAL A 16 2.27 7.27 5.58
C VAL A 16 1.73 7.92 6.89
N ARG A 17 2.17 7.42 8.05
CA ARG A 17 1.86 7.91 9.40
C ARG A 17 2.44 9.31 9.65
N ARG A 18 1.80 10.34 9.11
CA ARG A 18 1.84 11.68 9.71
C ARG A 18 1.04 11.66 11.02
N LYS A 19 1.72 12.00 12.12
CA LYS A 19 1.19 12.33 13.47
C LYS A 19 -0.18 11.72 13.82
N GLY A 20 -0.18 10.58 14.51
CA GLY A 20 -1.36 10.10 15.27
C GLY A 20 -2.40 9.26 14.52
N ARG A 21 -2.22 8.98 13.22
CA ARG A 21 -3.17 8.14 12.47
C ARG A 21 -2.93 6.63 12.64
N SER A 22 -4.05 5.91 12.81
CA SER A 22 -4.10 4.47 13.04
C SER A 22 -3.72 3.68 11.78
N ARG A 23 -3.22 2.44 11.95
CA ARG A 23 -2.95 1.48 10.86
C ARG A 23 -4.14 1.28 9.92
N LYS A 24 -5.37 1.41 10.47
CA LYS A 24 -6.63 1.34 9.72
C LYS A 24 -6.75 2.45 8.67
N VAL A 25 -6.21 3.64 8.94
CA VAL A 25 -6.24 4.78 8.01
C VAL A 25 -5.28 4.55 6.85
N GLY A 26 -4.08 4.02 7.13
CA GLY A 26 -3.14 3.62 6.07
C GLY A 26 -3.73 2.54 5.16
N LEU A 27 -4.38 1.53 5.75
CA LEU A 27 -5.04 0.47 4.99
C LEU A 27 -6.21 1.00 4.15
N ALA A 28 -7.03 1.90 4.70
CA ALA A 28 -8.14 2.52 3.96
C ALA A 28 -7.65 3.37 2.78
N LEU A 29 -6.52 4.07 2.93
CA LEU A 29 -5.93 4.84 1.84
C LEU A 29 -5.43 3.95 0.70
N VAL A 30 -4.79 2.85 1.04
CA VAL A 30 -4.33 1.85 0.07
C VAL A 30 -5.51 1.27 -0.69
N LEU A 31 -6.58 0.88 0.00
CA LEU A 31 -7.80 0.38 -0.65
C LEU A 31 -8.46 1.43 -1.55
N MET A 32 -8.57 2.68 -1.08
CA MET A 32 -9.15 3.77 -1.85
C MET A 32 -8.34 4.07 -3.13
N VAL A 33 -7.01 3.94 -3.03
CA VAL A 33 -6.10 4.11 -4.15
C VAL A 33 -6.17 2.93 -5.13
N LEU A 34 -6.18 1.70 -4.63
CA LEU A 34 -6.30 0.50 -5.47
C LEU A 34 -7.61 0.47 -6.25
N VAL A 35 -8.73 0.89 -5.66
CA VAL A 35 -10.04 0.92 -6.32
C VAL A 35 -10.18 2.09 -7.30
N GLY A 36 -9.56 3.24 -7.00
CA GLY A 36 -9.78 4.48 -7.75
C GLY A 36 -8.77 4.80 -8.85
N GLY A 37 -7.70 4.00 -9.00
CA GLY A 37 -6.68 4.18 -10.03
C GLY A 37 -5.83 5.45 -9.85
N ARG A 38 -5.08 5.85 -10.90
CA ARG A 38 -4.03 6.89 -10.82
C ARG A 38 -4.50 8.26 -10.31
N ALA A 39 -5.74 8.65 -10.61
CA ALA A 39 -6.32 9.91 -10.14
C ALA A 39 -6.52 9.91 -8.62
N SER A 40 -6.97 8.79 -8.06
CA SER A 40 -7.12 8.62 -6.61
C SER A 40 -5.78 8.56 -5.88
N VAL A 41 -4.72 8.00 -6.49
CA VAL A 41 -3.36 8.06 -5.93
C VAL A 41 -2.92 9.51 -5.74
N ARG A 42 -3.11 10.34 -6.77
CA ARG A 42 -2.69 11.75 -6.74
C ARG A 42 -3.48 12.55 -5.71
N ASN A 43 -4.79 12.34 -5.67
CA ASN A 43 -5.65 13.00 -4.69
C ASN A 43 -5.31 12.61 -3.24
N ALA A 44 -4.95 11.34 -3.00
CA ALA A 44 -4.49 10.88 -1.69
C ALA A 44 -3.12 11.49 -1.32
N ALA A 45 -2.20 11.59 -2.28
CA ALA A 45 -0.92 12.24 -2.05
C ALA A 45 -1.11 13.71 -1.65
N GLU A 46 -1.95 14.44 -2.36
CA GLU A 46 -2.27 15.85 -2.06
C GLU A 46 -2.99 16.01 -0.72
N THR A 47 -4.07 15.25 -0.48
CA THR A 47 -4.90 15.34 0.73
C THR A 47 -4.12 15.03 2.01
N PHE A 48 -3.20 14.07 1.95
CA PHE A 48 -2.44 13.63 3.12
C PHE A 48 -1.03 14.24 3.19
N GLY A 49 -0.66 15.06 2.20
CA GLY A 49 0.67 15.67 2.08
C GLY A 49 1.78 14.61 1.97
N LEU A 50 1.53 13.57 1.18
CA LEU A 50 2.47 12.49 0.90
C LEU A 50 3.21 12.78 -0.39
N ASP A 51 4.44 12.27 -0.46
CA ASP A 51 5.17 12.27 -1.71
C ASP A 51 4.53 11.28 -2.69
N TYR A 52 4.13 11.79 -3.86
CA TYR A 52 3.39 11.01 -4.86
C TYR A 52 4.24 9.87 -5.45
N ALA A 53 5.55 10.10 -5.65
CA ALA A 53 6.45 9.09 -6.20
C ALA A 53 6.67 7.96 -5.19
N ASN A 54 6.95 8.28 -3.92
CA ASN A 54 7.06 7.30 -2.84
C ASN A 54 5.76 6.52 -2.65
N LEU A 55 4.60 7.18 -2.78
CA LEU A 55 3.31 6.50 -2.69
C LEU A 55 3.12 5.50 -3.84
N LEU A 56 3.44 5.87 -5.08
CA LEU A 56 3.40 4.97 -6.22
C LEU A 56 4.35 3.78 -6.07
N GLU A 57 5.59 4.03 -5.66
CA GLU A 57 6.58 2.98 -5.41
C GLU A 57 6.10 1.99 -4.36
N THR A 58 5.59 2.49 -3.22
CA THR A 58 5.09 1.62 -2.14
C THR A 58 3.88 0.80 -2.58
N LEU A 59 3.02 1.34 -3.45
CA LEU A 59 1.90 0.61 -4.01
C LEU A 59 2.34 -0.47 -5.00
N GLY A 60 3.38 -0.20 -5.80
CA GLY A 60 4.00 -1.20 -6.66
C GLY A 60 4.59 -2.36 -5.86
N GLU A 61 5.39 -2.05 -4.82
CA GLU A 61 5.94 -3.07 -3.92
C GLU A 61 4.84 -3.93 -3.25
N LEU A 62 3.68 -3.34 -2.96
CA LEU A 62 2.55 -4.05 -2.39
C LEU A 62 1.89 -4.98 -3.41
N ASP A 63 1.67 -4.51 -4.64
CA ASP A 63 1.07 -5.31 -5.71
C ASP A 63 1.92 -6.54 -6.02
N ASP A 64 3.24 -6.35 -6.17
CA ASP A 64 4.20 -7.44 -6.37
C ASP A 64 4.17 -8.44 -5.21
N ALA A 65 4.23 -7.95 -3.96
CA ALA A 65 4.20 -8.83 -2.78
C ALA A 65 2.86 -9.56 -2.63
N TRP A 66 1.76 -8.97 -3.07
CA TRP A 66 0.44 -9.60 -3.10
C TRP A 66 0.39 -10.68 -4.17
N ARG A 67 0.91 -10.42 -5.36
CA ARG A 67 0.99 -11.37 -6.46
C ARG A 67 1.85 -12.58 -6.10
N ASP A 68 3.02 -12.37 -5.53
CA ASP A 68 3.90 -13.42 -4.97
C ASP A 68 3.16 -14.30 -3.94
N TYR A 69 2.35 -13.67 -3.07
CA TYR A 69 1.60 -14.38 -2.05
C TYR A 69 0.46 -15.21 -2.65
N LEU A 70 -0.23 -14.68 -3.65
CA LEU A 70 -1.28 -15.42 -4.37
C LEU A 70 -0.71 -16.60 -5.14
N GLU A 71 0.44 -16.45 -5.79
CA GLU A 71 1.12 -17.57 -6.49
C GLU A 71 1.43 -18.72 -5.53
N VAL A 72 1.98 -18.42 -4.36
CA VAL A 72 2.22 -19.44 -3.33
C VAL A 72 0.93 -20.10 -2.85
N LEU A 73 -0.18 -19.37 -2.78
CA LEU A 73 -1.48 -19.94 -2.38
C LEU A 73 -2.15 -20.76 -3.48
N SER A 74 -1.90 -20.45 -4.75
CA SER A 74 -2.44 -21.19 -5.90
C SER A 74 -1.69 -22.49 -6.20
N ASP A 75 -0.47 -22.64 -5.68
CA ASP A 75 0.35 -23.86 -5.78
C ASP A 75 0.01 -24.91 -4.70
N TRP A 76 -1.08 -24.70 -3.92
CA TRP A 76 -1.65 -25.63 -2.93
C TRP A 76 -3.01 -26.16 -3.38
#